data_AF-A0A2N7WPH8-F1
#
_entry.id   AF-A0A2N7WPH8-F1
#
_cell.length_a   1.000
_cell.length_b   1.000
_cell.length_c   1.000
_cell.angle_alpha   90.00
_cell.angle_beta   90.00
_cell.angle_gamma   90.00
#
_symmetry.space_group_name_H-M   'P 1'
#
loop_
_entity.id
_entity.type
_entity.pdbx_description
1 polymer ?
#
loop_
_entity_poly.entity_id
_entity_poly.type
_entity_poly.pdbx_seq_one_letter_code
_entity_poly.pdbx_strand_id
1 'polypeptide(L)'
;MIRPVSPIKQLLQTGEAWWRHFKKHEHEIRSAVVDNMVRLLACGLEVMGYASHCCSNGACPHRKRVCFSCKSRFCPTCGKQATDQWIATQTARLPQTRWQHITLTMPSALW
;
A
#
# COMPACT_ATOMS: atom_id res chain seq x y z
N MET A 1 -3.27 -16.23 -5.30
CA MET A 1 -2.09 -15.37 -5.17
C MET A 1 -1.96 -14.94 -3.73
N ILE A 2 -0.98 -15.50 -3.03
CA ILE A 2 -0.48 -14.92 -1.78
C ILE A 2 0.22 -13.62 -2.20
N ARG A 3 -0.18 -12.47 -1.66
CA ARG A 3 0.47 -11.20 -2.01
C ARG A 3 1.92 -11.25 -1.51
N PRO A 4 2.94 -11.08 -2.37
CA PRO A 4 4.32 -11.03 -1.91
C PRO A 4 4.51 -9.83 -0.98
N VAL A 5 5.30 -10.03 0.07
CA VAL A 5 5.62 -8.97 1.04
C VAL A 5 6.46 -7.91 0.32
N SER A 6 6.13 -6.63 0.49
CA SER A 6 6.93 -5.56 -0.12
C SER A 6 8.31 -5.45 0.56
N PRO A 7 9.38 -5.13 -0.19
CA PRO A 7 10.72 -4.97 0.38
C PRO A 7 10.77 -3.94 1.51
N ILE A 8 10.01 -2.85 1.39
CA ILE A 8 9.88 -1.82 2.43
C ILE A 8 9.27 -2.41 3.71
N LYS A 9 8.19 -3.21 3.58
CA LYS A 9 7.56 -3.84 4.74
C LYS A 9 8.54 -4.79 5.44
N GLN A 10 9.33 -5.54 4.69
CA GLN A 10 10.39 -6.39 5.24
C GLN A 10 11.43 -5.55 5.99
N LEU A 11 11.99 -4.50 5.37
CA LEU A 11 13.00 -3.64 5.98
C LEU A 11 12.55 -3.05 7.32
N LEU A 12 11.28 -2.64 7.42
CA LEU A 12 10.71 -2.09 8.66
C LEU A 12 10.57 -3.14 9.78
N GLN A 13 10.42 -4.41 9.42
CA GLN A 13 10.29 -5.53 10.35
C GLN A 13 11.65 -6.16 10.71
N THR A 14 12.64 -6.09 9.81
CA THR A 14 13.99 -6.63 10.05
C THR A 14 14.61 -6.02 11.30
N GLY A 15 14.92 -6.87 12.28
CA GLY A 15 15.48 -6.44 13.56
C GLY A 15 14.64 -5.37 14.26
N GLU A 16 13.31 -5.41 14.08
CA GLU A 16 12.37 -4.44 14.68
C GLU A 16 12.74 -2.97 14.38
N ALA A 17 13.26 -2.69 13.17
CA ALA A 17 13.79 -1.38 12.81
C ALA A 17 12.82 -0.22 13.08
N TRP A 18 11.54 -0.37 12.68
CA TRP A 18 10.53 0.65 12.98
C TRP A 18 10.30 0.84 14.48
N TRP A 19 10.19 -0.26 15.23
CA TRP A 19 9.91 -0.21 16.66
C TRP A 19 11.04 0.44 17.46
N ARG A 20 12.29 0.13 17.11
CA ARG A 20 13.47 0.78 17.70
C ARG A 20 13.51 2.27 17.41
N HIS A 21 13.17 2.67 16.18
CA HIS A 21 13.09 4.09 15.81
C HIS A 21 11.94 4.80 16.57
N PHE A 22 10.76 4.18 16.62
CA PHE A 22 9.60 4.71 17.32
C PHE A 22 9.90 4.94 18.81
N LYS A 23 10.49 3.97 19.51
CA LYS A 23 10.88 4.12 20.92
C LYS A 23 11.86 5.25 21.19
N LYS A 24 12.75 5.54 20.24
CA LYS A 24 13.77 6.59 20.39
C LYS A 24 13.21 8.00 20.16
N HIS A 25 12.19 8.13 19.32
CA HIS A 25 11.67 9.41 18.83
C HIS A 25 10.15 9.58 19.03
N GLU A 26 9.56 8.88 20.00
CA GLU A 26 8.11 8.81 20.18
C GLU A 26 7.45 10.20 20.24
N HIS A 27 8.09 11.15 20.92
CA HIS A 27 7.58 12.51 21.12
C HIS A 27 7.66 13.40 19.87
N GLU A 28 8.52 13.04 18.92
CA GLU A 28 8.75 13.78 17.67
C GLU A 28 7.86 13.27 16.52
N ILE A 29 7.36 12.03 16.65
CA ILE A 29 6.60 11.37 15.60
C ILE A 29 5.12 11.74 15.71
N ARG A 30 4.60 12.37 14.66
CA ARG A 30 3.18 12.69 14.54
C ARG A 30 2.34 11.41 14.57
N SER A 31 1.19 11.45 15.26
CA SER A 31 0.24 10.32 15.33
C SER A 31 -0.15 9.77 13.96
N ALA A 32 -0.35 10.64 12.97
CA ALA A 32 -0.66 10.23 11.60
C ALA A 32 0.43 9.35 10.95
N VAL A 33 1.71 9.52 11.32
CA VAL A 33 2.79 8.64 10.85
C VAL A 33 2.64 7.27 11.49
N VAL A 34 2.43 7.22 12.80
CA VAL A 34 2.22 5.96 13.56
C VAL A 34 1.06 5.17 12.98
N ASP A 35 -0.10 5.82 12.76
CA ASP A 35 -1.29 5.19 12.17
C ASP A 35 -1.00 4.56 10.80
N ASN A 36 -0.24 5.27 9.95
CA ASN A 36 0.13 4.77 8.64
C ASN A 36 1.11 3.60 8.73
N MET A 37 2.07 3.64 9.65
CA MET A 37 3.02 2.56 9.87
C MET A 37 2.32 1.31 10.39
N VAL A 38 1.40 1.45 11.34
CA VAL A 38 0.58 0.33 11.84
C VAL A 38 -0.25 -0.27 10.71
N ARG A 39 -0.95 0.54 9.91
CA ARG A 39 -1.74 0.07 8.76
C ARG A 39 -0.88 -0.65 7.71
N LEU A 40 0.31 -0.12 7.42
CA LEU A 40 1.26 -0.71 6.47
C LEU A 40 1.74 -2.08 6.96
N LEU A 41 2.14 -2.18 8.23
CA LEU A 41 2.62 -3.42 8.84
C LEU A 41 1.49 -4.47 8.96
N ALA A 42 0.27 -4.04 9.28
CA ALA A 42 -0.91 -4.91 9.35
C ALA A 42 -1.43 -5.34 7.97
N CYS A 43 -1.14 -4.60 6.90
CA CYS A 43 -1.70 -4.85 5.58
C CYS A 43 -1.44 -6.28 5.09
N GLY A 44 -2.52 -7.01 4.75
CA GLY A 44 -2.45 -8.39 4.26
C GLY A 44 -2.26 -9.46 5.34
N LEU A 45 -2.32 -9.08 6.63
CA LEU A 45 -2.37 -10.02 7.75
C LEU A 45 -3.83 -10.32 8.14
N GLU A 46 -4.05 -11.42 8.87
CA GLU A 46 -5.39 -11.85 9.31
C GLU A 46 -6.07 -10.84 10.24
N VAL A 47 -5.30 -10.01 10.96
CA VAL A 47 -5.81 -8.93 11.83
C VAL A 47 -6.62 -7.87 11.07
N MET A 48 -6.39 -7.73 9.75
CA MET A 48 -7.19 -6.84 8.90
C MET A 48 -8.54 -7.46 8.49
N GLY A 49 -8.82 -8.69 8.93
CA GLY A 49 -9.91 -9.51 8.43
C GLY A 49 -9.51 -10.26 7.16
N TYR A 50 -10.32 -11.26 6.79
CA TYR A 50 -10.12 -12.06 5.60
C TYR A 50 -11.44 -12.58 5.03
N ALA A 51 -11.47 -12.80 3.72
CA ALA A 51 -12.49 -13.62 3.08
C ALA A 51 -12.02 -15.08 3.04
N SER A 52 -12.93 -16.01 3.25
CA SER A 52 -12.68 -17.44 3.17
C SER A 52 -13.45 -18.03 2.01
N HIS A 53 -12.74 -18.70 1.11
CA HIS A 53 -13.34 -19.41 -0.01
C HIS A 53 -13.15 -20.91 0.19
N CYS A 54 -14.25 -21.64 0.08
CA CYS A 54 -14.28 -23.10 0.09
C CYS A 54 -14.81 -23.60 -1.25
N CYS A 55 -14.50 -24.83 -1.61
CA CYS A 55 -15.12 -25.47 -2.77
C CYS A 55 -16.62 -25.70 -2.50
N SER A 56 -17.43 -25.74 -3.56
CA SER A 56 -18.84 -26.14 -3.47
C SER A 56 -19.03 -27.61 -3.09
N ASN A 57 -18.02 -28.45 -3.34
CA ASN A 57 -18.02 -29.84 -2.90
C ASN A 57 -17.73 -29.95 -1.40
N GLY A 58 -18.69 -30.45 -0.63
CA GLY A 58 -18.60 -30.61 0.83
C GLY A 58 -17.52 -31.60 1.30
N ALA A 59 -17.03 -32.48 0.43
CA ALA A 59 -15.94 -33.41 0.75
C ALA A 59 -14.54 -32.80 0.55
N CYS A 60 -14.43 -31.59 -0.02
CA CYS A 60 -13.16 -30.97 -0.33
C CYS A 60 -12.62 -30.18 0.88
N PRO A 61 -11.46 -30.53 1.46
CA PRO A 61 -10.89 -29.82 2.62
C PRO A 61 -10.20 -28.50 2.23
N HIS A 62 -10.11 -28.19 0.93
CA HIS A 62 -9.39 -27.00 0.46
C HIS A 62 -10.14 -25.72 0.83
N ARG A 63 -9.51 -24.92 1.69
CA ARG A 63 -9.98 -23.59 2.08
C ARG A 63 -8.90 -22.56 1.79
N LYS A 64 -9.28 -21.50 1.07
CA LYS A 64 -8.40 -20.40 0.74
C LYS A 64 -8.82 -19.16 1.50
N ARG A 65 -7.92 -18.65 2.35
CA ARG A 65 -8.09 -17.36 3.02
C ARG A 65 -7.44 -16.25 2.19
N VAL A 66 -8.14 -15.14 2.07
CA VAL A 66 -7.66 -13.93 1.38
C VAL A 66 -7.78 -12.77 2.36
N CYS A 67 -6.65 -12.37 2.95
CA CYS A 67 -6.60 -11.27 3.90
C CYS A 67 -6.86 -9.92 3.21
N PHE A 68 -7.54 -9.03 3.91
CA PHE A 68 -7.87 -7.71 3.39
C PHE A 68 -6.65 -6.77 3.40
N SER A 69 -6.68 -5.81 2.47
CA SER A 69 -5.66 -4.78 2.35
C SER A 69 -6.01 -3.56 3.19
N CYS A 70 -5.00 -2.78 3.59
CA CYS A 70 -5.23 -1.57 4.39
C CYS A 70 -5.79 -0.40 3.58
N LYS A 71 -5.77 -0.47 2.24
CA LYS A 71 -6.22 0.58 1.30
C LYS A 71 -5.55 1.95 1.49
N SER A 72 -4.47 2.04 2.28
CA SER A 72 -3.74 3.29 2.49
C SER A 72 -2.86 3.61 1.27
N ARG A 73 -2.83 4.89 0.87
CA ARG A 73 -1.92 5.41 -0.16
C ARG A 73 -0.46 5.30 0.25
N PHE A 74 -0.15 5.32 1.55
CA PHE A 74 1.22 5.21 2.08
C PHE A 74 1.73 3.77 2.12
N CYS A 75 0.85 2.77 1.97
CA CYS A 75 1.29 1.38 1.86
C CYS A 75 1.85 1.14 0.44
N PRO A 76 3.12 0.70 0.29
CA PRO A 76 3.74 0.52 -1.03
C PRO A 76 2.94 -0.40 -1.95
N THR A 77 2.34 -1.46 -1.40
CA THR A 77 1.54 -2.42 -2.16
C THR A 77 0.18 -1.84 -2.57
N CYS A 78 -0.52 -1.17 -1.64
CA CYS A 78 -1.86 -0.64 -1.93
C CYS A 78 -1.80 0.64 -2.77
N GLY A 79 -0.88 1.55 -2.42
CA GLY A 79 -0.63 2.79 -3.15
C GLY A 79 -0.24 2.51 -4.59
N LYS A 80 0.71 1.59 -4.85
CA LYS A 80 1.08 1.20 -6.21
C LYS A 80 -0.11 0.68 -7.01
N GLN A 81 -0.89 -0.23 -6.43
CA GLN A 81 -2.09 -0.78 -7.09
C GLN A 81 -3.11 0.33 -7.42
N ALA A 82 -3.35 1.26 -6.50
CA ALA A 82 -4.26 2.38 -6.72
C ALA A 82 -3.75 3.32 -7.82
N THR A 83 -2.45 3.62 -7.82
CA THR A 83 -1.81 4.42 -8.88
C THR A 83 -1.92 3.75 -10.24
N ASP A 84 -1.69 2.43 -10.33
CA ASP A 84 -1.80 1.69 -11.59
C ASP A 84 -3.23 1.70 -12.13
N GLN A 85 -4.22 1.51 -11.26
CA GLN A 85 -5.64 1.61 -11.64
C GLN A 85 -5.99 3.02 -12.11
N TRP A 86 -5.47 4.04 -11.44
CA TRP A 86 -5.65 5.43 -11.85
C TRP A 86 -5.01 5.68 -13.22
N ILE A 87 -3.77 5.23 -13.45
CA ILE A 87 -3.07 5.36 -14.74
C ILE A 87 -3.90 4.70 -15.84
N ALA A 88 -4.33 3.45 -15.65
CA ALA A 88 -5.15 2.73 -16.62
C ALA A 88 -6.45 3.49 -16.95
N THR A 89 -7.07 4.08 -15.94
CA THR A 89 -8.28 4.91 -16.12
C THR A 89 -7.99 6.18 -16.92
N GLN A 90 -6.87 6.85 -16.64
CA GLN A 90 -6.47 8.05 -17.41
C GLN A 90 -6.15 7.67 -18.85
N THR A 91 -5.35 6.64 -19.08
CA THR A 91 -5.00 6.17 -20.42
C THR A 91 -6.23 5.81 -21.25
N ALA A 92 -7.27 5.25 -20.64
CA ALA A 92 -8.53 4.94 -21.32
C ALA A 92 -9.38 6.19 -21.66
N ARG A 93 -9.22 7.29 -20.92
CA ARG A 93 -9.95 8.55 -21.13
C ARG A 93 -9.26 9.49 -22.11
N LEU A 94 -7.93 9.46 -22.12
CA LEU A 94 -7.12 10.37 -22.92
C LEU A 94 -7.11 9.93 -24.40
N PRO A 95 -7.15 10.87 -25.35
CA PRO A 95 -7.11 10.55 -26.77
C PRO A 95 -5.77 9.91 -27.19
N GLN A 96 -5.84 9.03 -28.20
CA GLN A 96 -4.68 8.34 -28.78
C GLN A 96 -3.92 9.29 -29.73
N THR A 97 -3.19 10.25 -29.17
CA THR A 97 -2.39 11.23 -29.91
C THR A 97 -0.98 11.38 -29.32
N ARG A 98 -0.10 12.15 -29.97
CA ARG A 98 1.21 12.48 -29.42
C ARG A 98 1.06 13.53 -28.32
N TRP A 99 1.59 13.23 -27.15
CA TRP A 99 1.58 14.12 -25.99
C TRP A 99 2.91 14.85 -25.86
N GLN A 100 2.88 16.08 -25.34
CA GLN A 100 4.07 16.83 -24.95
C GLN A 100 4.09 16.97 -23.43
N HIS A 101 5.22 16.64 -22.80
CA HIS A 101 5.42 16.92 -21.38
C HIS A 101 5.81 18.39 -21.23
N ILE A 102 5.10 19.10 -20.35
CA ILE A 102 5.37 20.50 -20.03
C ILE A 102 5.78 20.55 -18.56
N THR A 103 6.96 21.13 -18.30
CA THR A 103 7.41 21.44 -16.94
C THR A 103 7.19 22.94 -16.71
N LEU A 104 6.33 23.29 -15.76
CA LEU A 104 6.15 24.67 -15.33
C LEU A 104 7.23 25.01 -14.29
N THR A 105 8.15 25.90 -14.65
CA THR A 105 9.11 26.46 -13.69
C THR A 105 8.44 27.62 -12.96
N MET A 106 8.49 27.62 -11.63
CA MET A 106 7.97 28.73 -10.83
C MET A 106 8.75 30.01 -11.15
N PRO A 107 8.08 31.12 -11.53
CA PRO A 107 8.74 32.40 -11.75
C PRO A 107 9.48 32.88 -10.49
N SER A 108 10.63 33.53 -10.67
CA SER A 108 11.41 34.12 -9.58
C SER A 108 10.60 35.14 -8.74
N ALA A 109 9.58 35.77 -9.34
CA ALA A 109 8.72 36.75 -8.68
C ALA A 109 7.72 36.14 -7.66
N LEU A 110 7.59 34.81 -7.59
CA LEU A 110 6.68 34.11 -6.68
C LEU A 110 7.41 33.31 -5.58
N TRP A 111 8.71 33.57 -5.39
CA TRP A 111 9.51 33.04 -4.29
C TRP A 111 9.42 33.91 -3.04
#